data_AF-A0A453J3I6-F1
#
_entry.id   AF-A0A453J3I6-F1
#
_cell.length_a   1.000
_cell.length_b   1.000
_cell.length_c   1.000
_cell.angle_alpha   90.00
_cell.angle_beta   90.00
_cell.angle_gamma   90.00
#
_symmetry.space_group_name_H-M   'P 1'
#
loop_
_entity.id
_entity.type
_entity.pdbx_description
1 polymer ?
#
loop_
_entity_poly.entity_id
_entity_poly.type
_entity_poly.pdbx_seq_one_letter_code
_entity_poly.pdbx_strand_id
1 'polypeptide(L)'
;MAVNFIFKPKQVPSYEMLGIPKHEEEVAPPPAPQPPQHPLSPMAEACSRMDLTAIQQILVSTHYRDDAGSNELSFQEWTQQMRDMLEARKRGDLAFRDKDFKTAIECYTQFVDVGTMVSPTVYARRSLCHLMCDQPDAALRDAMQAQCVCPDWPTAFYMQAVALSKLDMQSDAKDMLSEASQLEEKKQKNSR
;
A
#
# COMPACT_ATOMS: atom_id res chain seq x y z
N MET A 1 64.38 42.43 25.94
CA MET A 1 63.15 42.22 25.17
C MET A 1 63.51 42.25 23.69
N ALA A 2 63.27 41.16 22.96
CA ALA A 2 63.37 41.12 21.50
C ALA A 2 62.11 40.41 20.98
N VAL A 3 61.33 41.09 20.14
CA VAL A 3 60.06 40.61 19.61
C VAL A 3 60.32 40.06 18.21
N ASN A 4 60.26 38.75 18.03
CA ASN A 4 60.32 38.13 16.71
C ASN A 4 58.89 38.11 16.12
N PHE A 5 58.66 38.95 15.11
CA PHE A 5 57.45 38.90 14.28
C PHE A 5 57.57 37.77 13.25
N ILE A 6 56.78 36.70 13.44
CA ILE A 6 56.59 35.66 12.42
C ILE A 6 55.52 36.15 11.44
N PHE A 7 55.93 36.44 10.21
CA PHE A 7 55.03 36.79 9.11
C PHE A 7 54.34 35.52 8.60
N LYS A 8 53.05 35.35 8.92
CA LYS A 8 52.21 34.33 8.26
C LYS A 8 51.62 34.93 6.99
N PRO A 9 51.89 34.39 5.79
CA PRO A 9 51.22 34.89 4.58
C PRO A 9 49.72 34.57 4.64
N LYS A 10 48.88 35.58 4.40
CA LYS A 10 47.44 35.41 4.19
C LYS A 10 47.23 34.58 2.91
N GLN A 11 46.60 33.42 3.02
CA GLN A 11 46.15 32.67 1.83
C GLN A 11 45.02 33.45 1.17
N VAL A 12 45.25 33.89 -0.06
CA VAL A 12 44.24 34.53 -0.91
C VAL A 12 43.60 33.43 -1.76
N PRO A 13 42.26 33.26 -1.75
CA PRO A 13 41.57 32.29 -2.57
C PRO A 13 41.91 32.44 -4.06
N SER A 14 42.00 31.32 -4.78
CA SER A 14 42.46 31.29 -6.19
C SER A 14 41.61 32.13 -7.13
N TYR A 15 40.32 32.33 -6.83
CA TYR A 15 39.42 33.14 -7.66
C TYR A 15 39.80 34.63 -7.65
N GLU A 16 40.34 35.14 -6.54
CA GLU A 16 40.81 36.54 -6.43
C GLU A 16 42.13 36.74 -7.18
N MET A 17 43.01 35.73 -7.19
CA MET A 17 44.29 35.79 -7.91
C MET A 17 44.12 35.73 -9.44
N LEU A 18 43.04 35.10 -9.92
CA LEU A 18 42.76 34.91 -11.35
C LEU A 18 41.85 35.99 -11.96
N GLY A 19 41.42 36.99 -11.17
CA GLY A 19 40.61 38.12 -11.66
C GLY A 19 39.23 37.73 -12.19
N ILE A 20 38.67 36.61 -11.73
CA ILE A 20 37.37 36.11 -12.17
C ILE A 20 36.27 36.81 -11.35
N PRO A 21 35.30 37.52 -11.97
CA PRO A 21 34.22 38.14 -11.22
C PRO A 21 33.38 37.08 -10.51
N LYS A 22 33.12 37.33 -9.22
CA LYS A 22 32.30 36.50 -8.34
C LYS A 22 30.88 36.43 -8.94
N HIS A 23 30.47 35.25 -9.39
CA HIS A 23 29.09 35.03 -9.80
C HIS A 23 28.22 35.15 -8.55
N GLU A 24 27.53 36.28 -8.41
CA GLU A 24 26.44 36.42 -7.46
C GLU A 24 25.35 35.46 -7.91
N GLU A 25 25.22 34.37 -7.16
CA GLU A 25 24.11 33.44 -7.28
C GLU A 25 22.88 34.16 -6.74
N GLU A 26 22.19 34.85 -7.64
CA GLU A 26 20.88 35.44 -7.45
C GLU A 26 19.95 34.37 -6.85
N VAL A 27 19.65 34.51 -5.56
CA VAL A 27 18.74 33.61 -4.85
C VAL A 27 17.37 33.75 -5.49
N ALA A 28 17.06 32.81 -6.38
CA ALA A 28 15.74 32.64 -6.94
C ALA A 28 14.70 32.53 -5.80
N PRO A 29 13.49 33.09 -5.96
CA PRO A 29 12.42 32.95 -4.97
C PRO A 29 12.21 31.46 -4.65
N PRO A 30 11.82 31.12 -3.40
CA PRO A 30 11.64 29.74 -3.00
C PRO A 30 10.71 29.04 -4.00
N PRO A 31 11.09 27.85 -4.48
CA PRO A 31 10.26 27.13 -5.45
C PRO A 31 8.88 26.94 -4.83
N ALA A 32 7.84 27.31 -5.59
CA ALA A 32 6.47 26.96 -5.26
C ALA A 32 6.40 25.45 -4.92
N PRO A 33 5.51 25.01 -4.00
CA PRO A 33 5.40 23.61 -3.63
C PRO A 33 5.31 22.77 -4.89
N GLN A 34 6.36 22.00 -5.17
CA GLN A 34 6.37 21.14 -6.33
C GLN A 34 5.23 20.14 -6.15
N PRO A 35 4.35 19.94 -7.15
CA PRO A 35 3.40 18.84 -7.09
C PRO A 35 4.19 17.54 -6.85
N PRO A 36 3.72 16.63 -5.98
CA PRO A 36 4.47 15.44 -5.59
C PRO A 36 5.05 14.73 -6.82
N GLN A 37 6.37 14.53 -6.82
CA GLN A 37 7.14 14.12 -8.00
C GLN A 37 6.85 12.69 -8.49
N HIS A 38 5.96 11.97 -7.83
CA HIS A 38 5.41 10.71 -8.28
C HIS A 38 3.88 10.77 -8.16
N PRO A 39 3.14 10.64 -9.29
CA PRO A 39 1.71 10.42 -9.23
C PRO A 39 1.45 9.21 -8.33
N LEU A 40 0.57 9.36 -7.35
CA LEU A 40 0.15 8.27 -6.49
C LEU A 40 -0.32 7.09 -7.35
N SER A 41 -0.12 5.85 -6.87
CA SER A 41 -0.72 4.69 -7.54
C SER A 41 -2.25 4.86 -7.55
N PRO A 42 -2.97 4.29 -8.53
CA PRO A 42 -4.43 4.37 -8.56
C PRO A 42 -5.07 3.87 -7.26
N MET A 43 -4.46 2.86 -6.63
CA MET A 43 -4.90 2.32 -5.35
C MET A 43 -4.64 3.32 -4.21
N ALA A 44 -3.45 3.92 -4.16
CA ALA A 44 -3.10 4.92 -3.17
C ALA A 44 -4.02 6.14 -3.23
N GLU A 45 -4.30 6.65 -4.44
CA GLU A 45 -5.20 7.77 -4.64
C GLU A 45 -6.62 7.41 -4.18
N ALA A 46 -7.16 6.26 -4.60
CA ALA A 46 -8.49 5.81 -4.19
C ALA A 46 -8.61 5.66 -2.66
N CYS A 47 -7.59 5.11 -2.00
CA CYS A 47 -7.57 4.97 -0.55
C CYS A 47 -7.46 6.33 0.16
N SER A 48 -6.65 7.26 -0.35
CA SER A 48 -6.52 8.61 0.22
C SER A 48 -7.83 9.40 0.18
N ARG A 49 -8.65 9.17 -0.85
CA ARG A 49 -9.98 9.78 -1.02
C ARG A 49 -11.08 8.99 -0.32
N MET A 50 -10.76 7.81 0.21
CA MET A 50 -11.72 6.84 0.75
C MET A 50 -12.80 6.44 -0.28
N ASP A 51 -12.44 6.42 -1.57
CA ASP A 51 -13.34 6.03 -2.66
C ASP A 51 -13.44 4.50 -2.73
N LEU A 52 -14.36 3.95 -1.94
CA LEU A 52 -14.60 2.51 -1.88
C LEU A 52 -14.99 1.92 -3.25
N THR A 53 -15.62 2.71 -4.13
CA THR A 53 -16.02 2.23 -5.46
C THR A 53 -14.81 2.09 -6.38
N ALA A 54 -13.91 3.08 -6.38
CA ALA A 54 -12.66 3.00 -7.12
C ALA A 54 -11.79 1.84 -6.60
N ILE A 55 -11.70 1.67 -5.27
CA ILE A 55 -11.00 0.54 -4.65
C ILE A 55 -11.61 -0.80 -5.13
N GLN A 56 -12.94 -0.91 -5.14
CA GLN A 56 -13.63 -2.12 -5.62
C GLN A 56 -13.27 -2.43 -7.09
N GLN A 57 -13.31 -1.44 -7.96
CA GLN A 57 -12.96 -1.61 -9.38
C GLN A 57 -11.50 -2.04 -9.54
N ILE A 58 -10.59 -1.46 -8.76
CA ILE A 58 -9.18 -1.84 -8.76
C ILE A 58 -9.05 -3.31 -8.35
N LEU A 59 -9.65 -3.73 -7.22
CA LEU A 59 -9.58 -5.11 -6.72
C LEU A 59 -10.24 -6.15 -7.64
N VAL A 60 -11.24 -5.76 -8.44
CA VAL A 60 -11.79 -6.60 -9.51
C VAL A 60 -10.81 -6.72 -10.69
N SER A 61 -10.16 -5.62 -11.05
CA SER A 61 -9.22 -5.57 -12.17
C SER A 61 -7.91 -6.31 -11.87
N THR A 62 -7.45 -6.33 -10.62
CA THR A 62 -6.31 -7.16 -10.19
C THR A 62 -6.72 -8.63 -10.16
N HIS A 63 -6.34 -9.40 -11.18
CA HIS A 63 -6.74 -10.80 -11.42
C HIS A 63 -6.18 -11.84 -10.41
N TYR A 64 -6.33 -11.65 -9.10
CA TYR A 64 -5.77 -12.50 -8.03
C TYR A 64 -4.28 -12.82 -8.20
N ARG A 65 -3.55 -11.96 -8.91
CA ARG A 65 -2.16 -12.20 -9.27
C ARG A 65 -1.28 -12.38 -8.04
N ASP A 66 -1.70 -11.80 -6.92
CA ASP A 66 -1.01 -11.85 -5.65
C ASP A 66 -1.27 -13.15 -4.84
N ASP A 67 -2.24 -13.98 -5.24
CA ASP A 67 -2.49 -15.30 -4.62
C ASP A 67 -1.76 -16.46 -5.34
N ALA A 68 -1.12 -16.18 -6.48
CA ALA A 68 -0.58 -17.21 -7.37
C ALA A 68 0.55 -18.07 -6.76
N GLY A 69 1.20 -17.59 -5.70
CA GLY A 69 2.31 -18.30 -5.03
C GLY A 69 1.90 -19.29 -3.95
N SER A 70 0.63 -19.35 -3.52
CA SER A 70 0.21 -20.12 -2.34
C SER A 70 -0.66 -21.35 -2.64
N ASN A 71 -0.87 -21.68 -3.91
CA ASN A 71 -1.99 -22.54 -4.34
C ASN A 71 -1.58 -23.83 -5.05
N GLU A 72 -0.42 -24.41 -4.72
CA GLU A 72 -0.04 -25.74 -5.20
C GLU A 72 -0.72 -26.81 -4.34
N LEU A 73 -1.93 -27.18 -4.73
CA LEU A 73 -2.69 -28.26 -4.12
C LEU A 73 -2.11 -29.60 -4.57
N SER A 74 -1.72 -30.44 -3.62
CA SER A 74 -1.32 -31.81 -3.91
C SER A 74 -2.55 -32.62 -4.35
N PHE A 75 -2.32 -33.64 -5.19
CA PHE A 75 -3.38 -34.52 -5.69
C PHE A 75 -4.18 -35.22 -4.56
N GLN A 76 -3.64 -35.28 -3.35
CA GLN A 76 -4.31 -35.85 -2.18
C GLN A 76 -5.27 -34.89 -1.46
N GLU A 77 -5.23 -33.59 -1.77
CA GLU A 77 -6.02 -32.55 -1.09
C GLU A 77 -7.34 -32.23 -1.80
N TRP A 78 -7.69 -32.96 -2.88
CA TRP A 78 -8.94 -32.75 -3.63
C TRP A 78 -10.17 -33.39 -2.97
N THR A 79 -10.39 -33.09 -1.69
CA THR A 79 -11.55 -33.56 -0.91
C THR A 79 -12.84 -32.84 -1.35
N GLN A 80 -14.00 -33.38 -0.96
CA GLN A 80 -15.28 -32.68 -1.18
C GLN A 80 -15.30 -31.32 -0.48
N GLN A 81 -14.75 -31.24 0.73
CA GLN A 81 -14.63 -29.98 1.48
C GLN A 81 -13.78 -28.94 0.74
N MET A 82 -12.67 -29.35 0.12
CA MET A 82 -11.84 -28.46 -0.72
C MET A 82 -12.65 -27.91 -1.90
N ARG A 83 -13.41 -28.77 -2.60
CA ARG A 83 -14.29 -28.34 -3.70
C ARG A 83 -15.34 -27.34 -3.23
N ASP A 84 -16.03 -27.63 -2.13
CA ASP A 84 -17.10 -26.77 -1.61
C ASP A 84 -16.55 -25.41 -1.18
N MET A 85 -15.37 -25.39 -0.56
CA MET A 85 -14.65 -24.18 -0.18
C MET A 85 -14.25 -23.35 -1.41
N LEU A 86 -13.65 -23.96 -2.44
CA LEU A 86 -13.27 -23.25 -3.67
C LEU A 86 -14.50 -22.72 -4.43
N GLU A 87 -15.61 -23.47 -4.45
CA GLU A 87 -16.88 -22.99 -5.01
C GLU A 87 -17.47 -21.84 -4.17
N ALA A 88 -17.32 -21.86 -2.84
CA ALA A 88 -17.71 -20.73 -1.99
C ALA A 88 -16.92 -19.46 -2.33
N ARG A 89 -15.60 -19.57 -2.49
CA ARG A 89 -14.76 -18.45 -2.96
C ARG A 89 -15.24 -17.93 -4.31
N LYS A 90 -15.47 -18.82 -5.27
CA LYS A 90 -15.94 -18.44 -6.62
C LYS A 90 -17.30 -17.74 -6.59
N ARG A 91 -18.24 -18.20 -5.77
CA ARG A 91 -19.53 -17.50 -5.54
C ARG A 91 -19.31 -16.12 -4.92
N GLY A 92 -18.44 -16.01 -3.94
CA GLY A 92 -18.07 -14.74 -3.31
C GLY A 92 -17.46 -13.77 -4.32
N ASP A 93 -16.61 -14.25 -5.20
CA ASP A 93 -15.99 -13.46 -6.27
C ASP A 93 -16.99 -12.93 -7.29
N LEU A 94 -17.99 -13.74 -7.65
CA LEU A 94 -19.09 -13.31 -8.51
C LEU A 94 -19.93 -12.23 -7.81
N ALA A 95 -20.34 -12.46 -6.56
CA ALA A 95 -21.10 -11.50 -5.77
C ALA A 95 -20.34 -10.18 -5.56
N PHE A 96 -19.03 -10.25 -5.29
CA PHE A 96 -18.16 -9.08 -5.15
C PHE A 96 -18.09 -8.23 -6.42
N ARG A 97 -17.99 -8.89 -7.59
CA ARG A 97 -18.01 -8.21 -8.89
C ARG A 97 -19.36 -7.56 -9.16
N ASP A 98 -20.44 -8.25 -8.81
CA ASP A 98 -21.82 -7.79 -9.01
C ASP A 98 -22.27 -6.78 -7.92
N LYS A 99 -21.36 -6.41 -7.00
CA LYS A 99 -21.56 -5.49 -5.88
C LYS A 99 -22.62 -5.94 -4.87
N ASP A 100 -22.92 -7.24 -4.84
CA ASP A 100 -23.70 -7.85 -3.75
C ASP A 100 -22.76 -8.18 -2.58
N PHE A 101 -22.42 -7.14 -1.82
CA PHE A 101 -21.42 -7.23 -0.76
C PHE A 101 -21.84 -8.13 0.41
N LYS A 102 -23.15 -8.26 0.67
CA LYS A 102 -23.63 -9.13 1.76
C LYS A 102 -23.45 -10.60 1.39
N THR A 103 -23.87 -10.99 0.19
CA THR A 103 -23.66 -12.34 -0.31
C THR A 103 -22.16 -12.65 -0.44
N ALA A 104 -21.35 -11.68 -0.86
CA ALA A 104 -19.90 -11.83 -0.92
C ALA A 104 -19.30 -12.11 0.47
N ILE A 105 -19.71 -11.37 1.51
CA ILE A 105 -19.28 -11.62 2.90
C ILE A 105 -19.62 -13.04 3.35
N GLU A 106 -20.85 -13.50 3.11
CA GLU A 106 -21.28 -14.84 3.50
C GLU A 106 -20.44 -15.92 2.81
N CYS A 107 -20.24 -15.78 1.50
CA CYS A 107 -19.46 -16.73 0.71
C CYS A 107 -17.97 -16.76 1.12
N TYR A 108 -17.37 -15.59 1.34
CA TYR A 108 -15.98 -15.52 1.82
C TYR A 108 -15.83 -16.02 3.25
N THR A 109 -16.85 -15.85 4.09
CA THR A 109 -16.86 -16.43 5.44
C THR A 109 -16.93 -17.94 5.41
N GLN A 110 -17.76 -18.52 4.54
CA GLN A 110 -17.75 -19.97 4.31
C GLN A 110 -16.37 -20.48 3.87
N PHE A 111 -15.68 -19.75 2.99
CA PHE A 111 -14.31 -20.11 2.58
C PHE A 111 -13.34 -20.09 3.78
N VAL A 112 -13.36 -19.02 4.57
CA VAL A 112 -12.46 -18.82 5.71
C VAL A 112 -12.72 -19.83 6.83
N ASP A 113 -13.99 -20.13 7.13
CA ASP A 113 -14.38 -21.02 8.23
C ASP A 113 -14.00 -22.49 7.97
N VAL A 114 -13.96 -22.92 6.70
CA VAL A 114 -13.44 -24.25 6.34
C VAL A 114 -11.94 -24.34 6.63
N GLY A 115 -11.20 -23.23 6.50
CA GLY A 115 -9.83 -23.09 7.00
C GLY A 115 -8.77 -23.99 6.35
N THR A 116 -9.13 -24.75 5.30
CA THR A 116 -8.19 -25.67 4.63
C THR A 116 -7.19 -24.92 3.75
N MET A 117 -7.59 -23.75 3.23
CA MET A 117 -6.71 -22.84 2.50
C MET A 117 -6.85 -21.42 3.03
N VAL A 118 -5.76 -20.67 2.92
CA VAL A 118 -5.69 -19.28 3.37
C VAL A 118 -5.37 -18.40 2.16
N SER A 119 -6.18 -17.37 1.95
CA SER A 119 -6.02 -16.45 0.80
C SER A 119 -6.02 -15.00 1.30
N PRO A 120 -4.94 -14.25 1.10
CA PRO A 120 -4.90 -12.83 1.45
C PRO A 120 -5.90 -12.04 0.60
N THR A 121 -6.12 -12.42 -0.66
CA THR A 121 -7.12 -11.76 -1.52
C THR A 121 -8.55 -11.91 -1.00
N VAL A 122 -8.93 -13.10 -0.49
CA VAL A 122 -10.27 -13.30 0.10
C VAL A 122 -10.47 -12.36 1.30
N TYR A 123 -9.48 -12.25 2.18
CA TYR A 123 -9.53 -11.32 3.31
C TYR A 123 -9.63 -9.86 2.86
N ALA A 124 -8.80 -9.40 1.92
CA ALA A 124 -8.87 -8.01 1.45
C ALA A 124 -10.21 -7.65 0.81
N ARG A 125 -10.81 -8.59 0.06
CA ARG A 125 -12.12 -8.35 -0.57
C ARG A 125 -13.26 -8.39 0.43
N ARG A 126 -13.24 -9.34 1.38
CA ARG A 126 -14.22 -9.38 2.47
C ARG A 126 -14.10 -8.13 3.35
N SER A 127 -12.89 -7.64 3.60
CA SER A 127 -12.63 -6.35 4.25
C SER A 127 -13.34 -5.19 3.53
N LEU A 128 -13.15 -5.05 2.22
CA LEU A 128 -13.86 -4.02 1.45
C LEU A 128 -15.39 -4.21 1.49
N CYS A 129 -15.89 -5.45 1.42
CA CYS A 129 -17.33 -5.70 1.55
C CYS A 129 -17.86 -5.22 2.91
N HIS A 130 -17.12 -5.46 3.99
CA HIS A 130 -17.46 -4.96 5.31
C HIS A 130 -17.47 -3.42 5.33
N LEU A 131 -16.50 -2.74 4.71
CA LEU A 131 -16.52 -1.28 4.56
C LEU A 131 -17.74 -0.77 3.79
N MET A 132 -18.12 -1.46 2.71
CA MET A 132 -19.33 -1.15 1.93
C MET A 132 -20.62 -1.39 2.72
N CYS A 133 -20.58 -2.27 3.71
CA CYS A 133 -21.67 -2.57 4.62
C CYS A 133 -21.62 -1.79 5.95
N ASP A 134 -20.75 -0.77 6.06
CA ASP A 134 -20.55 0.06 7.25
C ASP A 134 -20.12 -0.73 8.51
N GLN A 135 -19.24 -1.72 8.32
CA GLN A 135 -18.68 -2.56 9.38
C GLN A 135 -17.15 -2.42 9.47
N PRO A 136 -16.63 -1.24 9.87
CA PRO A 136 -15.20 -0.94 9.79
C PRO A 136 -14.32 -1.78 10.73
N ASP A 137 -14.82 -2.20 11.90
CA ASP A 137 -14.08 -3.10 12.80
C ASP A 137 -13.83 -4.47 12.17
N ALA A 138 -14.84 -5.03 11.50
CA ALA A 138 -14.71 -6.30 10.80
C ALA A 138 -13.75 -6.17 9.61
N ALA A 139 -13.84 -5.04 8.90
CA ALA A 139 -12.93 -4.74 7.81
C ALA A 139 -11.47 -4.66 8.26
N LEU A 140 -11.20 -3.99 9.38
CA LEU A 140 -9.84 -3.88 9.91
C LEU A 140 -9.27 -5.26 10.28
N ARG A 141 -10.06 -6.12 10.95
CA ARG A 141 -9.63 -7.48 11.29
C ARG A 141 -9.23 -8.28 10.05
N ASP A 142 -10.03 -8.23 8.99
CA ASP A 142 -9.72 -8.91 7.74
C ASP A 142 -8.47 -8.32 7.06
N ALA A 143 -8.30 -7.00 7.06
CA ALA A 143 -7.12 -6.36 6.47
C ALA A 143 -5.83 -6.71 7.23
N MET A 144 -5.91 -6.87 8.56
CA MET A 144 -4.80 -7.38 9.38
C MET A 144 -4.51 -8.85 9.10
N GLN A 145 -5.53 -9.69 8.93
CA GLN A 145 -5.34 -11.09 8.53
C GLN A 145 -4.67 -11.20 7.15
N ALA A 146 -5.07 -10.37 6.18
CA ALA A 146 -4.43 -10.31 4.88
C ALA A 146 -2.93 -10.00 4.99
N GLN A 147 -2.55 -9.06 5.86
CA GLN A 147 -1.15 -8.74 6.15
C GLN A 147 -0.42 -9.91 6.81
N CYS A 148 -1.03 -10.60 7.79
CA CYS A 148 -0.42 -11.78 8.41
C CYS A 148 -0.09 -12.87 7.39
N VAL A 149 -0.93 -13.03 6.37
CA VAL A 149 -0.75 -14.03 5.31
C VAL A 149 0.27 -13.58 4.26
N CYS A 150 0.28 -12.29 3.91
CA CYS A 150 1.24 -11.71 2.97
C CYS A 150 1.81 -10.38 3.52
N PRO A 151 2.91 -10.43 4.30
CA PRO A 151 3.44 -9.25 4.99
C PRO A 151 3.94 -8.14 4.07
N ASP A 152 4.37 -8.49 2.85
CA ASP A 152 4.89 -7.55 1.85
C ASP A 152 3.84 -7.15 0.81
N TRP A 153 2.54 -7.34 1.11
CA TRP A 153 1.45 -7.02 0.18
C TRP A 153 0.85 -5.64 0.45
N PRO A 154 1.10 -4.63 -0.42
CA PRO A 154 0.67 -3.26 -0.17
C PRO A 154 -0.85 -3.11 0.02
N THR A 155 -1.64 -3.91 -0.71
CA THR A 155 -3.10 -3.89 -0.64
C THR A 155 -3.62 -4.14 0.78
N ALA A 156 -2.96 -4.99 1.57
CA ALA A 156 -3.37 -5.24 2.95
C ALA A 156 -3.28 -3.96 3.80
N PHE A 157 -2.18 -3.21 3.67
CA PHE A 157 -1.96 -1.94 4.37
C PHE A 157 -2.92 -0.85 3.89
N TYR A 158 -3.18 -0.76 2.58
CA TYR A 158 -4.20 0.13 2.04
C TYR A 158 -5.58 -0.13 2.64
N MET A 159 -5.97 -1.41 2.79
CA MET A 159 -7.25 -1.76 3.40
C MET A 159 -7.30 -1.41 4.90
N GLN A 160 -6.20 -1.61 5.63
CA GLN A 160 -6.10 -1.16 7.02
C GLN A 160 -6.27 0.35 7.13
N ALA A 161 -5.61 1.13 6.27
CA ALA A 161 -5.73 2.59 6.28
C ALA A 161 -7.16 3.07 6.10
N VAL A 162 -7.89 2.48 5.15
CA VAL A 162 -9.29 2.85 4.88
C VAL A 162 -10.19 2.47 6.07
N ALA A 163 -9.98 1.29 6.65
CA ALA A 163 -10.74 0.86 7.82
C ALA A 163 -10.46 1.74 9.06
N LEU A 164 -9.20 2.05 9.33
CA LEU A 164 -8.79 2.95 10.41
C LEU A 164 -9.35 4.37 10.21
N SER A 165 -9.37 4.87 8.97
CA SER A 165 -9.98 6.17 8.64
C SER A 165 -11.48 6.20 8.98
N LYS A 166 -12.19 5.09 8.72
CA LYS A 166 -13.61 4.92 9.08
C LYS A 166 -13.85 4.78 10.58
N LEU A 167 -12.85 4.33 11.33
CA LEU A 167 -12.85 4.25 12.80
C LEU A 167 -12.38 5.56 13.48
N ASP A 168 -12.15 6.62 12.70
CA ASP A 168 -11.63 7.91 13.16
C ASP A 168 -10.19 7.87 13.74
N MET A 169 -9.43 6.80 13.41
CA MET A 169 -8.04 6.62 13.81
C MET A 169 -7.09 7.22 12.77
N GLN A 170 -7.14 8.54 12.62
CA GLN A 170 -6.50 9.27 11.50
C GLN A 170 -4.96 9.22 11.50
N SER A 171 -4.31 9.10 12.66
CA SER A 171 -2.85 8.90 12.73
C SER A 171 -2.46 7.58 12.09
N ASP A 172 -3.07 6.51 12.57
CA ASP A 172 -2.74 5.14 12.21
C ASP A 172 -3.10 4.88 10.75
N ALA A 173 -4.19 5.49 10.27
CA ALA A 173 -4.56 5.45 8.87
C ALA A 173 -3.48 6.04 7.94
N LYS A 174 -2.89 7.18 8.32
CA LYS A 174 -1.82 7.83 7.54
C LYS A 174 -0.54 7.00 7.55
N ASP A 175 -0.22 6.41 8.69
CA ASP A 175 0.93 5.52 8.83
C ASP A 175 0.77 4.31 7.89
N MET A 176 -0.40 3.68 7.89
CA MET A 176 -0.70 2.55 7.00
C MET A 176 -0.69 2.93 5.51
N LEU A 177 -1.17 4.13 5.13
CA LEU A 177 -1.06 4.62 3.74
C LEU A 177 0.41 4.79 3.32
N SER A 178 1.23 5.37 4.20
CA SER A 178 2.66 5.57 3.95
C SER A 178 3.39 4.24 3.76
N GLU A 179 3.16 3.27 4.64
CA GLU A 179 3.75 1.93 4.53
C GLU A 179 3.33 1.22 3.24
N ALA A 180 2.05 1.30 2.86
CA ALA A 180 1.54 0.72 1.64
C ALA A 180 2.24 1.30 0.39
N SER A 181 2.37 2.62 0.31
CA SER A 181 3.05 3.29 -0.80
C SER A 181 4.55 2.92 -0.87
N GLN A 182 5.23 2.83 0.27
CA GLN A 182 6.62 2.40 0.32
C GLN A 182 6.80 0.95 -0.18
N LEU A 183 5.89 0.04 0.16
CA LEU A 183 5.91 -1.35 -0.31
C LEU A 183 5.67 -1.44 -1.82
N GLU A 184 4.73 -0.67 -2.37
CA GLU A 184 4.51 -0.61 -3.83
C GLU A 184 5.76 -0.13 -4.58
N GLU A 185 6.41 0.93 -4.09
CA GLU A 185 7.65 1.44 -4.69
C GLU A 185 8.78 0.40 -4.68
N LYS A 186 8.95 -0.31 -3.55
CA LYS A 186 9.93 -1.39 -3.44
C LYS A 186 9.63 -2.51 -4.44
N LYS A 187 8.37 -2.95 -4.56
CA LYS A 187 7.93 -3.98 -5.52
C LYS A 187 8.20 -3.54 -6.97
N GLN A 188 7.95 -2.27 -7.29
CA GLN A 188 8.16 -1.72 -8.63
C GLN A 188 9.65 -1.60 -9.00
N LYS A 189 10.51 -1.29 -8.04
CA LYS A 189 11.98 -1.25 -8.23
C LYS A 189 12.55 -2.65 -8.44
N ASN A 190 12.08 -3.65 -7.69
CA ASN A 190 12.55 -5.03 -7.81
C ASN A 190 12.08 -5.74 -9.10
N SER A 191 11.07 -5.19 -9.79
CA SER A 191 10.52 -5.76 -11.03
C SER A 191 11.12 -5.15 -12.31
N ARG A 192 12.11 -4.24 -12.18
CA ARG A 192 12.82 -3.59 -13.29
C ARG A 192 14.25 -4.08 -13.37
#